data_AF-A0A7S3HRM5-F1
#
_entry.id   AF-A0A7S3HRM5-F1
#
_cell.length_a   1.000
_cell.length_b   1.000
_cell.length_c   1.000
_cell.angle_alpha   90.00
_cell.angle_beta   90.00
_cell.angle_gamma   90.00
#
_symmetry.space_group_name_H-M   'P 1'
#
loop_
_entity.id
_entity.type
_entity.pdbx_description
1 polymer ?
#
loop_
_entity_poly.entity_id
_entity_poly.type
_entity_poly.pdbx_seq_one_letter_code
_entity_poly.pdbx_strand_id
1 'polypeptide(L)'
;AIPDGVWASPLEGGDPGQWAKVQNAGSGYTWNQSDQDITIEINVEKCVASDIKVTFAPRKLSVKRKGEVILEGNLCEKISLDDCTWHLDSGKQVVITLEKIKPSFWSGLFEGSS
;
A
#
# COMPACT_ATOMS: atom_id res chain seq x y z
N ALA A 1 -19.15 17.51 -34.53
CA ALA A 1 -19.45 16.29 -33.77
C ALA A 1 -18.24 15.37 -33.90
N ILE A 2 -17.57 15.07 -32.80
CA ILE A 2 -16.35 14.24 -32.71
C ILE A 2 -16.68 13.13 -31.71
N PRO A 3 -16.41 11.84 -32.01
CA PRO A 3 -16.92 10.70 -31.25
C PRO A 3 -16.14 10.40 -29.96
N ASP A 4 -16.82 9.68 -29.07
CA ASP A 4 -16.40 9.16 -27.77
C ASP A 4 -15.03 8.46 -27.81
N GLY A 5 -14.06 8.99 -27.06
CA GLY A 5 -12.66 8.56 -27.10
C GLY A 5 -11.67 9.71 -26.85
N VAL A 6 -12.05 10.67 -25.99
CA VAL A 6 -11.21 11.82 -25.67
C VAL A 6 -9.96 11.38 -24.91
N TRP A 7 -8.82 11.44 -25.61
CA TRP A 7 -7.50 11.49 -24.99
C TRP A 7 -7.36 12.84 -24.30
N ALA A 8 -7.65 12.89 -23.00
CA ALA A 8 -7.36 14.07 -22.19
C ALA A 8 -5.87 14.04 -21.81
N SER A 9 -5.03 14.75 -22.57
CA SER A 9 -3.78 15.28 -22.03
C SER A 9 -4.12 16.53 -21.20
N PRO A 10 -3.88 16.57 -19.89
CA PRO A 10 -4.12 17.77 -19.10
C PRO A 10 -2.81 18.56 -18.97
N LEU A 11 -2.67 19.56 -19.83
CA LEU A 11 -1.91 20.77 -19.52
C LEU A 11 -2.96 21.75 -18.97
N GLU A 12 -2.62 22.49 -17.91
CA GLU A 12 -3.49 23.43 -17.15
C GLU A 12 -4.22 22.85 -15.92
N GLY A 13 -3.53 22.91 -14.78
CA GLY A 13 -4.05 23.70 -13.65
C GLY A 13 -5.26 23.19 -12.86
N GLY A 14 -5.47 21.87 -12.75
CA GLY A 14 -6.43 21.26 -11.80
C GLY A 14 -5.73 20.32 -10.82
N ASP A 15 -5.93 20.56 -9.53
CA ASP A 15 -5.57 19.80 -8.32
C ASP A 15 -4.66 18.56 -8.46
N PRO A 16 -3.42 18.58 -7.91
CA PRO A 16 -2.55 17.41 -7.93
C PRO A 16 -3.09 16.33 -7.00
N GLY A 17 -3.66 15.26 -7.55
CA GLY A 17 -3.73 13.99 -6.82
C GLY A 17 -5.08 13.27 -6.75
N GLN A 18 -6.03 13.56 -7.64
CA GLN A 18 -7.23 12.74 -7.76
C GLN A 18 -7.14 11.78 -8.97
N TRP A 19 -6.05 11.02 -9.09
CA TRP A 19 -6.20 9.68 -9.65
C TRP A 19 -6.87 8.86 -8.55
N ALA A 20 -8.04 8.31 -8.82
CA ALA A 20 -8.82 7.59 -7.84
C ALA A 20 -8.01 6.40 -7.30
N LYS A 21 -7.29 6.60 -6.19
CA LYS A 21 -6.75 5.50 -5.39
C LYS A 21 -7.96 4.68 -4.97
N VAL A 22 -8.08 3.47 -5.49
CA VAL A 22 -8.97 2.46 -4.90
C VAL A 22 -8.44 2.22 -3.49
N GLN A 23 -9.04 2.90 -2.52
CA GLN A 23 -8.72 2.78 -1.12
C GLN A 23 -9.55 1.64 -0.55
N ASN A 24 -8.88 0.54 -0.24
CA ASN A 24 -9.49 -0.57 0.48
C ASN A 24 -9.22 -0.36 1.97
N ALA A 25 -10.29 -0.22 2.75
CA ALA A 25 -10.19 -0.09 4.20
C ALA A 25 -10.17 -1.48 4.85
N GLY A 26 -9.08 -1.80 5.55
CA GLY A 26 -9.02 -2.89 6.52
C GLY A 26 -9.29 -2.38 7.93
N SER A 27 -9.33 -3.29 8.91
CA SER A 27 -9.42 -2.91 10.33
C SER A 27 -8.13 -2.21 10.78
N GLY A 28 -8.10 -0.87 10.70
CA GLY A 28 -7.00 -0.03 11.20
C GLY A 28 -5.91 0.33 10.18
N TYR A 29 -6.07 -0.05 8.91
CA TYR A 29 -5.15 0.33 7.83
C TYR A 29 -5.92 0.56 6.52
N THR A 30 -5.36 1.37 5.65
CA THR A 30 -5.83 1.58 4.28
C THR A 30 -4.78 1.10 3.31
N TRP A 31 -5.18 0.48 2.22
CA TRP A 31 -4.24 0.08 1.18
C TRP A 31 -4.82 0.36 -0.20
N ASN A 32 -3.92 0.67 -1.12
CA ASN A 32 -4.20 0.87 -2.53
C ASN A 32 -3.15 0.10 -3.35
N GLN A 33 -3.45 -0.13 -4.62
CA GLN A 33 -2.52 -0.83 -5.50
C GLN A 33 -2.58 -0.25 -6.90
N SER A 34 -1.48 -0.42 -7.60
CA SER A 34 -1.38 -0.31 -9.05
C SER A 34 -1.28 -1.72 -9.65
N ASP A 35 -1.08 -1.83 -10.96
CA ASP A 35 -0.75 -3.12 -11.60
C ASP A 35 0.59 -3.68 -11.08
N GLN A 36 1.53 -2.81 -10.71
CA GLN A 36 2.91 -3.13 -10.34
C GLN A 36 3.14 -3.16 -8.82
N ASP A 37 2.61 -2.19 -8.08
CA ASP A 37 2.90 -2.03 -6.65
C ASP A 37 1.64 -2.02 -5.77
N ILE A 38 1.85 -2.10 -4.46
CA ILE A 38 0.83 -1.93 -3.42
C ILE A 38 1.35 -0.98 -2.36
N THR A 39 0.57 0.05 -2.05
CA THR A 39 0.87 0.98 -0.97
C THR A 39 -0.10 0.78 0.19
N ILE A 40 0.43 0.58 1.39
CA ILE A 40 -0.31 0.30 2.62
C ILE A 40 0.00 1.41 3.62
N GLU A 41 -1.02 2.03 4.17
CA GLU A 41 -0.96 3.14 5.10
C GLU A 41 -1.64 2.74 6.41
N ILE A 42 -0.88 2.68 7.50
CA ILE A 42 -1.35 2.26 8.82
C ILE A 42 -1.25 3.47 9.74
N ASN A 43 -2.40 3.96 10.21
CA ASN A 43 -2.42 5.00 11.23
C ASN A 43 -2.04 4.37 12.58
N VAL A 44 -1.00 4.91 13.20
CA VAL A 44 -0.47 4.44 14.47
C VAL A 44 -0.41 5.59 15.46
N GLU A 45 -0.43 5.26 16.74
CA GLU A 45 -0.17 6.24 17.80
C GLU A 45 1.26 6.77 17.66
N LYS A 46 1.52 7.94 18.27
CA LYS A 46 2.82 8.61 18.19
C LYS A 46 3.97 7.66 18.58
N CYS A 47 4.79 7.31 17.60
CA CYS A 47 5.91 6.39 17.74
C CYS A 47 7.14 6.88 16.97
N VAL A 48 8.28 6.23 17.21
CA VAL A 48 9.51 6.48 16.43
C VAL A 48 9.81 5.29 15.53
N ALA A 49 10.60 5.50 14.47
CA ALA A 49 10.92 4.45 13.51
C ALA A 49 11.58 3.22 14.19
N SER A 50 12.37 3.42 15.25
CA SER A 50 13.00 2.35 16.02
C SER A 50 12.01 1.44 16.76
N ASP A 51 10.79 1.92 17.02
CA ASP A 51 9.72 1.11 17.60
C ASP A 51 9.06 0.20 16.56
N ILE A 52 9.20 0.51 15.27
CA ILE A 52 8.57 -0.19 14.17
C ILE A 52 9.51 -1.25 13.61
N LYS A 53 9.01 -2.47 13.55
CA LYS A 53 9.69 -3.61 12.92
C LYS A 53 8.83 -4.12 11.78
N VAL A 54 9.24 -3.80 10.56
CA VAL A 54 8.64 -4.34 9.33
C VAL A 54 9.46 -5.54 8.88
N THR A 55 8.79 -6.65 8.61
CA THR A 55 9.39 -7.86 8.05
C THR A 55 8.65 -8.21 6.77
N PHE A 56 9.39 -8.15 5.66
CA PHE A 56 8.92 -8.60 4.36
C PHE A 56 9.31 -10.06 4.15
N ALA A 57 8.38 -10.84 3.62
CA ALA A 57 8.61 -12.20 3.17
C ALA A 57 7.88 -12.39 1.84
N PRO A 58 8.29 -13.36 0.99
CA PRO A 58 7.91 -13.41 -0.41
C PRO A 58 6.40 -13.35 -0.62
N ARG A 59 5.62 -13.85 0.35
CA ARG A 59 4.15 -13.83 0.35
C ARG A 59 3.59 -13.47 1.71
N LYS A 60 4.34 -12.77 2.57
CA LYS A 60 3.89 -12.42 3.92
C LYS A 60 4.41 -11.05 4.32
N LEU A 61 3.57 -10.28 4.99
CA LEU A 61 3.92 -9.00 5.60
C LEU A 61 3.66 -9.09 7.11
N SER A 62 4.62 -8.64 7.91
CA SER A 62 4.46 -8.47 9.36
C SER A 62 5.01 -7.12 9.78
N VAL A 63 4.17 -6.30 10.38
CA VAL A 63 4.47 -4.99 10.92
C VAL A 63 4.19 -5.05 12.40
N LYS A 64 5.21 -4.75 13.21
CA LYS A 64 5.12 -4.75 14.66
C LYS A 64 5.55 -3.40 15.21
N ARG A 65 4.88 -2.93 16.25
CA ARG A 65 5.20 -1.71 16.97
C ARG A 65 5.49 -2.06 18.42
N LYS A 66 6.69 -1.80 18.93
CA LYS A 66 7.12 -2.14 20.30
C LYS A 66 6.84 -3.60 20.71
N GLY A 67 6.88 -4.52 19.73
CA GLY A 67 6.60 -5.95 19.93
C GLY A 67 5.13 -6.35 19.70
N GLU A 68 4.20 -5.40 19.64
CA GLU A 68 2.79 -5.63 19.32
C GLU A 68 2.58 -5.73 17.81
N VAL A 69 1.81 -6.73 17.35
CA VAL A 69 1.52 -6.91 15.93
C VAL A 69 0.42 -5.93 15.53
N ILE A 70 0.75 -4.98 14.66
CA ILE A 70 -0.21 -3.99 14.15
C ILE A 70 -0.80 -4.42 12.82
N LEU A 71 -0.04 -5.16 12.01
CA LEU A 71 -0.49 -5.73 10.75
C LEU A 71 0.29 -7.01 10.48
N GLU A 72 -0.38 -8.14 10.35
CA GLU A 72 0.27 -9.38 9.91
C GLU A 72 -0.71 -10.19 9.05
N GLY A 73 -0.21 -10.71 7.93
CA GLY A 73 -1.00 -11.59 7.08
C GLY A 73 -0.22 -12.14 5.90
N ASN A 74 -0.76 -13.20 5.29
CA ASN A 74 -0.21 -13.78 4.07
C ASN A 74 -0.75 -13.01 2.88
N LEU A 75 0.13 -12.44 2.07
CA LEU A 75 -0.20 -11.64 0.90
C LEU A 75 -0.83 -12.50 -0.20
N CYS A 76 -1.72 -11.92 -1.01
CA CYS A 76 -2.33 -12.68 -2.12
C CYS A 76 -1.30 -13.26 -3.09
N GLU A 77 -0.26 -12.50 -3.43
CA GLU A 77 0.76 -12.93 -4.40
C GLU A 77 2.17 -12.60 -3.91
N LYS A 78 3.17 -13.02 -4.70
CA LYS A 78 4.58 -12.80 -4.37
C LYS A 78 5.05 -11.36 -4.63
N ILE A 79 5.86 -10.85 -3.70
CA ILE A 79 6.47 -9.51 -3.73
C ILE A 79 8.00 -9.57 -3.88
N SER A 80 8.57 -8.55 -4.49
CA SER A 80 10.01 -8.38 -4.67
C SER A 80 10.60 -7.78 -3.41
N LEU A 81 11.19 -8.61 -2.54
CA LEU A 81 11.66 -8.19 -1.22
C LEU A 81 12.74 -7.10 -1.29
N ASP A 82 13.56 -7.13 -2.32
CA ASP A 82 14.64 -6.16 -2.54
C ASP A 82 14.11 -4.76 -2.89
N ASP A 83 12.88 -4.67 -3.43
CA ASP A 83 12.25 -3.41 -3.86
C ASP A 83 11.14 -2.94 -2.90
N CYS A 84 10.77 -3.78 -1.93
CA CYS A 84 9.81 -3.40 -0.90
C CYS A 84 10.42 -2.40 0.07
N THR A 85 9.72 -1.31 0.33
CA THR A 85 10.18 -0.25 1.23
C THR A 85 9.11 0.11 2.25
N TRP A 86 9.53 0.76 3.34
CA TRP A 86 8.62 1.33 4.31
C TRP A 86 9.21 2.60 4.91
N HIS A 87 8.35 3.48 5.38
CA HIS A 87 8.73 4.68 6.11
C HIS A 87 7.66 5.04 7.14
N LEU A 88 8.05 5.87 8.10
CA LEU A 88 7.16 6.40 9.12
C LEU A 88 6.98 7.89 8.86
N ASP A 89 5.78 8.30 8.46
CA ASP A 89 5.43 9.70 8.30
C ASP A 89 5.07 10.31 9.65
N SER A 90 5.79 11.37 10.01
CA SER A 90 5.53 12.23 11.17
C SER A 90 5.36 11.52 12.52
N GLY A 91 5.83 10.26 12.63
CA GLY A 91 5.64 9.41 13.81
C GLY A 91 4.21 8.90 14.03
N LYS A 92 3.31 9.04 13.05
CA LYS A 92 1.86 8.74 13.20
C LYS A 92 1.30 7.85 12.11
N GLN A 93 2.00 7.69 10.99
CA GLN A 93 1.52 6.86 9.89
C GLN A 93 2.67 6.02 9.36
N VAL A 94 2.52 4.70 9.39
CA VAL A 94 3.47 3.79 8.75
C VAL A 94 3.00 3.57 7.32
N VAL A 95 3.85 3.90 6.36
CA VAL A 95 3.59 3.69 4.93
C VAL A 95 4.51 2.59 4.45
N ILE A 96 3.93 1.55 3.86
CA ILE A 96 4.64 0.40 3.30
C ILE A 96 4.35 0.33 1.82
N THR A 97 5.39 0.23 1.00
CA THR A 97 5.29 0.02 -0.44
C THR A 97 5.81 -1.38 -0.76
N LEU A 98 4.96 -2.20 -1.34
CA LEU A 98 5.28 -3.55 -1.79
C LEU A 98 5.36 -3.57 -3.32
N GLU A 99 6.46 -4.04 -3.87
CA GLU A 99 6.63 -4.24 -5.31
C GLU A 99 6.18 -5.66 -5.68
N LYS A 100 5.33 -5.82 -6.69
CA LYS A 100 4.89 -7.15 -7.14
C LYS A 100 5.95 -7.73 -8.07
N ILE A 101 6.25 -9.02 -7.92
CA ILE A 101 7.16 -9.71 -8.86
C ILE A 101 6.54 -9.78 -10.26
N LYS A 102 5.20 -9.85 -10.32
CA LYS A 102 4.45 -9.91 -11.56
C LYS A 102 3.30 -8.91 -11.53
N PRO A 103 3.05 -8.21 -12.64
CA PRO A 103 1.88 -7.34 -12.76
C PRO A 103 0.61 -8.16 -12.55
N SER A 104 -0.19 -7.79 -11.56
CA SER A 104 -1.40 -8.51 -11.18
C SER A 104 -2.28 -7.65 -10.28
N PHE A 105 -3.59 -7.72 -10.44
CA PHE A 105 -4.55 -6.96 -9.64
C PHE A 105 -5.10 -7.83 -8.49
N TRP A 106 -4.79 -7.49 -7.24
CA TRP A 106 -5.13 -8.30 -6.08
C TRP A 106 -6.55 -7.99 -5.61
N SER A 107 -7.40 -9.00 -5.45
CA SER A 107 -8.76 -8.79 -4.93
C SER A 107 -8.79 -8.42 -3.44
N GLY A 108 -7.71 -8.68 -2.71
CA GLY A 108 -7.52 -8.32 -1.31
C GLY A 108 -6.03 -8.20 -0.98
N LEU A 109 -5.69 -7.57 0.15
CA LEU A 109 -4.30 -7.49 0.59
C LEU A 109 -3.77 -8.84 1.07
N PHE A 110 -4.60 -9.56 1.83
CA PHE A 110 -4.25 -10.84 2.43
C PHE A 110 -5.14 -11.99 1.92
N GLU A 111 -4.54 -13.17 1.76
CA GLU A 111 -5.26 -14.40 1.45
C GLU A 111 -6.35 -14.67 2.50
N GLY A 112 -7.58 -14.93 2.04
CA GLY A 112 -8.73 -15.20 2.91
C GLY A 112 -9.47 -13.95 3.39
N SER A 113 -9.14 -12.75 2.89
CA SER A 113 -9.99 -11.56 3.05
C SER A 113 -11.10 -11.63 2.00
N SER A 114 -12.21 -12.30 2.29
CA SER A 114 -13.40 -12.43 1.43
C SER A 114 -14.66 -12.11 2.23
#